data_AF-A0A0M0JX35-F1
#
_entry.id   AF-A0A0M0JX35-F1
#
_cell.length_a   1.000
_cell.length_b   1.000
_cell.length_c   1.000
_cell.angle_alpha   90.00
_cell.angle_beta   90.00
_cell.angle_gamma   90.00
#
_symmetry.space_group_name_H-M   'P 1'
#
loop_
_entity.id
_entity.type
_entity.pdbx_description
1 polymer ?
#
loop_
_entity_poly.entity_id
_entity_poly.type
_entity_poly.pdbx_seq_one_letter_code
_entity_poly.pdbx_strand_id
1 'polypeptide(L)'
;MGWLRPADSLLEPKGIWEDAHRDPPPDGPVPEPTEGILALGKRVQGVRIGGKGADRVEELDLEARKALDCTDHEWDLDGTFDFVPVALLLGVPLMFKRLELGEGPTREELRYETKMYVYKLMTTPGMGLPLTWNQNGDGTPLPPIAVCRSDGEPFTSQDWACLCEFHEYMDETYVRTEHPWYTNKAEFKKWIQIWVKGMCYKKEVELPCAFPDVAPCLEYRFPLGLKVRACNLAAKPELNGRVGVVAKYDEAKLRVGVLFDPPHGLLALKHTNVGMMEGGAAARSRALLDDLEKKGKGPVARGPVSTERSRPGGGASH
;
A
#
# COMPACT_ATOMS: atom_id res chain seq x y z
N MET A 1 2.03 -47.77 -14.76
CA MET A 1 2.81 -48.71 -13.93
C MET A 1 4.27 -48.43 -14.26
N GLY A 2 5.15 -47.84 -13.46
CA GLY A 2 5.33 -47.65 -12.01
C GLY A 2 6.84 -47.35 -11.86
N TRP A 3 7.20 -46.15 -11.38
CA TRP A 3 7.86 -45.88 -10.08
C TRP A 3 9.40 -45.99 -10.04
N LEU A 4 10.01 -44.84 -9.65
CA LEU A 4 11.23 -44.58 -8.87
C LEU A 4 12.63 -44.49 -9.53
N ARG A 5 13.29 -43.33 -9.25
CA ARG A 5 14.76 -43.08 -9.31
C ARG A 5 15.45 -43.70 -8.06
N PRO A 6 16.80 -43.75 -7.91
CA PRO A 6 17.60 -42.55 -7.54
C PRO A 6 19.10 -42.49 -7.97
N ALA A 7 19.62 -41.26 -7.83
CA ALA A 7 21.01 -40.85 -7.50
C ALA A 7 22.09 -40.69 -8.61
N ASP A 8 22.91 -39.66 -8.37
CA ASP A 8 24.23 -39.36 -8.92
C ASP A 8 24.34 -38.60 -10.25
N SER A 9 24.04 -37.29 -10.19
CA SER A 9 24.72 -36.24 -10.98
C SER A 9 24.54 -34.87 -10.31
N LEU A 10 25.05 -34.73 -9.09
CA LEU A 10 25.28 -33.41 -8.46
C LEU A 10 26.62 -32.89 -8.99
N LEU A 11 26.57 -31.94 -9.92
CA LEU A 11 27.71 -31.05 -10.18
C LEU A 11 27.79 -30.06 -9.02
N GLU A 12 28.85 -30.18 -8.22
CA GLU A 12 29.18 -29.21 -7.17
C GLU A 12 29.58 -27.85 -7.77
N PRO A 13 29.01 -26.73 -7.32
CA PRO A 13 29.66 -25.43 -7.43
C PRO A 13 30.48 -25.18 -6.17
N LYS A 14 31.80 -25.38 -6.27
CA LYS A 14 32.76 -24.88 -5.29
C LYS A 14 32.91 -23.37 -5.44
N GLY A 15 32.65 -22.66 -4.34
CA GLY A 15 33.43 -21.48 -3.95
C GLY A 15 32.89 -20.11 -4.32
N ILE A 16 31.72 -19.71 -3.78
CA ILE A 16 31.39 -18.31 -3.42
C ILE A 16 30.39 -18.33 -2.24
N TRP A 17 30.75 -18.87 -1.08
CA TRP A 17 29.82 -19.05 0.06
C TRP A 17 30.45 -18.86 1.44
N GLU A 18 31.24 -17.81 1.66
CA GLU A 18 31.82 -17.60 3.01
C GLU A 18 31.46 -16.27 3.71
N ASP A 19 30.71 -15.34 3.12
CA ASP A 19 30.34 -14.09 3.83
C ASP A 19 28.84 -13.73 3.82
N ALA A 20 27.95 -14.63 3.37
CA ALA A 20 26.49 -14.41 3.41
C ALA A 20 25.83 -15.08 4.63
N HIS A 21 26.45 -14.97 5.81
CA HIS A 21 25.79 -15.31 7.07
C HIS A 21 25.26 -14.05 7.76
N ARG A 22 24.06 -13.64 7.37
CA ARG A 22 23.02 -13.14 8.28
C ARG A 22 21.65 -13.45 7.70
N ASP A 23 21.23 -14.65 8.10
CA ASP A 23 19.91 -15.27 8.09
C ASP A 23 19.22 -15.53 6.73
N PRO A 24 19.04 -16.80 6.33
CA PRO A 24 18.02 -17.15 5.33
C PRO A 24 16.63 -16.74 5.86
N PRO A 25 15.64 -16.47 4.99
CA PRO A 25 14.27 -16.34 5.46
C PRO A 25 13.92 -17.61 6.24
N PRO A 26 13.21 -17.51 7.38
CA PRO A 26 12.79 -18.72 8.06
C PRO A 26 12.02 -19.57 7.06
N ASP A 27 12.36 -20.86 6.96
CA ASP A 27 11.52 -21.92 6.38
C ASP A 27 10.21 -22.09 7.20
N GLY A 28 9.60 -20.97 7.57
CA GLY A 28 8.32 -20.93 8.22
C GLY A 28 7.27 -21.33 7.20
N PRO A 29 6.22 -22.04 7.62
CA PRO A 29 5.08 -22.29 6.76
C PRO A 29 4.63 -20.97 6.11
N VAL A 30 4.25 -21.01 4.84
CA VAL A 30 3.41 -19.95 4.24
C VAL A 30 2.35 -19.66 5.29
N PRO A 31 2.21 -18.42 5.79
CA PRO A 31 1.25 -18.14 6.84
C PRO A 31 -0.10 -18.66 6.34
N GLU A 32 -0.63 -19.69 7.02
CA GLU A 32 -2.00 -20.11 6.76
C GLU A 32 -2.85 -18.84 6.88
N PRO A 33 -3.77 -18.60 5.93
CA PRO A 33 -4.62 -17.43 5.98
C PRO A 33 -5.20 -17.38 7.37
N THR A 34 -4.82 -16.36 8.14
CA THR A 34 -5.20 -16.21 9.54
C THR A 34 -6.69 -16.53 9.62
N GLU A 35 -7.08 -17.52 10.42
CA GLU A 35 -8.47 -17.96 10.65
C GLU A 35 -9.41 -16.83 11.16
N GLY A 36 -8.96 -15.58 11.14
CA GLY A 36 -9.75 -14.38 11.34
C GLY A 36 -10.63 -14.06 10.15
N ILE A 37 -11.80 -14.71 10.13
CA ILE A 37 -13.05 -14.23 9.54
C ILE A 37 -12.93 -13.87 8.05
N LEU A 38 -12.91 -14.89 7.20
CA LEU A 38 -13.37 -14.73 5.83
C LEU A 38 -14.77 -14.10 5.86
N ALA A 39 -14.93 -12.92 5.27
CA ALA A 39 -16.20 -12.19 5.17
C ALA A 39 -17.15 -12.84 4.13
N LEU A 40 -17.07 -14.17 3.95
CA LEU A 40 -17.88 -14.93 3.02
C LEU A 40 -19.37 -14.67 3.26
N GLY A 41 -20.11 -14.51 2.17
CA GLY A 41 -21.54 -14.18 2.17
C GLY A 41 -21.85 -12.72 2.53
N LYS A 42 -20.83 -11.86 2.68
CA LYS A 42 -21.02 -10.41 2.84
C LYS A 42 -20.77 -9.68 1.54
N ARG A 43 -21.48 -8.56 1.39
CA ARG A 43 -21.21 -7.56 0.37
C ARG A 43 -20.03 -6.70 0.82
N VAL A 44 -18.96 -6.67 0.01
CA VAL A 44 -17.69 -6.00 0.33
C VAL A 44 -17.33 -4.98 -0.75
N GLN A 45 -16.68 -3.88 -0.37
CA GLN A 45 -16.13 -2.92 -1.32
C GLN A 45 -14.83 -3.45 -1.91
N GLY A 46 -14.75 -3.44 -3.23
CA GLY A 46 -13.63 -3.90 -4.01
C GLY A 46 -13.48 -3.13 -5.31
N VAL A 47 -12.75 -3.71 -6.25
CA VAL A 47 -12.42 -3.09 -7.53
C VAL A 47 -12.73 -4.08 -8.65
N ARG A 48 -13.31 -3.57 -9.74
CA ARG A 48 -13.31 -4.25 -11.04
C ARG A 48 -12.08 -3.78 -11.80
N ILE A 49 -11.24 -4.69 -12.25
CA ILE A 49 -10.12 -4.43 -13.15
C ILE A 49 -10.52 -4.92 -14.55
N GLY A 50 -10.37 -4.08 -15.56
CA GLY A 50 -10.82 -4.32 -16.93
C GLY A 50 -12.16 -3.64 -17.24
N GLY A 51 -12.24 -3.05 -18.43
CA GLY A 51 -13.37 -2.23 -18.89
C GLY A 51 -13.08 -1.47 -20.18
N LYS A 52 -14.12 -1.09 -20.93
CA LYS A 52 -14.03 -0.11 -22.04
C LYS A 52 -13.73 1.30 -21.51
N GLY A 53 -12.55 1.49 -20.94
CA GLY A 53 -12.09 2.80 -20.47
C GLY A 53 -11.31 3.59 -21.51
N ALA A 54 -10.70 2.95 -22.51
CA ALA A 54 -9.83 3.68 -23.45
C ALA A 54 -9.56 2.93 -24.76
N ASP A 55 -10.58 2.68 -25.59
CA ASP A 55 -10.33 2.40 -27.03
C ASP A 55 -9.85 3.67 -27.79
N ARG A 56 -9.78 4.84 -27.12
CA ARG A 56 -9.28 6.09 -27.68
C ARG A 56 -8.72 7.03 -26.63
N VAL A 57 -7.53 6.80 -26.08
CA VAL A 57 -6.83 7.91 -25.41
C VAL A 57 -5.31 7.77 -25.50
N GLU A 58 -4.74 8.24 -26.62
CA GLU A 58 -3.29 8.36 -26.79
C GLU A 58 -2.69 9.54 -25.98
N GLU A 59 -3.53 10.36 -25.35
CA GLU A 59 -3.14 11.68 -24.80
C GLU A 59 -3.28 11.83 -23.27
N LEU A 60 -3.52 10.74 -22.54
CA LEU A 60 -3.56 10.77 -21.07
C LEU A 60 -2.23 10.30 -20.47
N ASP A 61 -1.84 10.94 -19.35
CA ASP A 61 -0.68 10.54 -18.58
C ASP A 61 -0.84 9.13 -17.96
N LEU A 62 0.29 8.57 -17.49
CA LEU A 62 0.35 7.21 -16.95
C LEU A 62 -0.58 7.00 -15.75
N GLU A 63 -0.79 8.03 -14.93
CA GLU A 63 -1.64 8.01 -13.74
C GLU A 63 -3.12 7.92 -14.13
N ALA A 64 -3.55 8.73 -15.11
CA ALA A 64 -4.89 8.68 -15.68
C ALA A 64 -5.16 7.34 -16.37
N ARG A 65 -4.15 6.72 -17.00
CA ARG A 65 -4.28 5.38 -17.62
C ARG A 65 -4.46 4.25 -16.59
N LYS A 66 -3.80 4.32 -15.44
CA LYS A 66 -3.97 3.38 -14.32
C LYS A 66 -5.35 3.50 -13.68
N ALA A 67 -5.85 4.74 -13.51
CA ALA A 67 -7.19 5.01 -13.00
C ALA A 67 -8.32 4.57 -13.95
N LEU A 68 -8.08 4.55 -15.28
CA LEU A 68 -9.09 4.19 -16.29
C LEU A 68 -9.33 2.68 -16.48
N ASP A 69 -8.46 1.81 -15.96
CA ASP A 69 -8.65 0.34 -16.09
C ASP A 69 -9.30 -0.30 -14.88
N CYS A 70 -9.62 0.49 -13.86
CA CYS A 70 -10.21 -0.04 -12.66
C CYS A 70 -11.29 0.89 -12.10
N THR A 71 -12.36 0.30 -11.60
CA THR A 71 -13.48 1.04 -11.02
C THR A 71 -13.89 0.41 -9.70
N ASP A 72 -14.17 1.23 -8.71
CA ASP A 72 -14.73 0.77 -7.44
C ASP A 72 -16.06 0.06 -7.66
N HIS A 73 -16.24 -1.08 -7.01
CA HIS A 73 -17.41 -1.94 -7.15
C HIS A 73 -17.71 -2.65 -5.84
N GLU A 74 -18.94 -3.12 -5.66
CA GLU A 74 -19.29 -3.99 -4.55
C GLU A 74 -19.43 -5.44 -5.03
N TRP A 75 -18.88 -6.37 -4.25
CA TRP A 75 -18.89 -7.79 -4.57
C TRP A 75 -19.57 -8.57 -3.46
N ASP A 76 -20.31 -9.61 -3.85
CA ASP A 76 -20.67 -10.67 -2.91
C ASP A 76 -19.46 -11.60 -2.77
N LEU A 77 -18.80 -11.54 -1.61
CA LEU A 77 -17.62 -12.35 -1.36
C LEU A 77 -18.02 -13.82 -1.19
N ASP A 78 -17.63 -14.66 -2.14
CA ASP A 78 -17.99 -16.08 -2.20
C ASP A 78 -16.74 -16.97 -2.31
N GLY A 79 -16.94 -18.29 -2.34
CA GLY A 79 -15.85 -19.27 -2.43
C GLY A 79 -15.16 -19.37 -3.80
N THR A 80 -15.50 -18.50 -4.77
CA THR A 80 -14.90 -18.49 -6.11
C THR A 80 -13.75 -17.49 -6.24
N PHE A 81 -13.47 -16.73 -5.18
CA PHE A 81 -12.30 -15.87 -5.09
C PHE A 81 -11.07 -16.69 -4.66
N ASP A 82 -9.94 -16.46 -5.34
CA ASP A 82 -8.63 -17.00 -4.99
C ASP A 82 -7.82 -15.96 -4.21
N PHE A 83 -7.07 -16.40 -3.21
CA PHE A 83 -6.10 -15.53 -2.54
C PHE A 83 -4.97 -15.09 -3.48
N VAL A 84 -4.50 -13.86 -3.27
CA VAL A 84 -3.36 -13.28 -3.99
C VAL A 84 -2.10 -13.52 -3.15
N PRO A 85 -1.20 -14.46 -3.54
CA PRO A 85 -0.09 -14.89 -2.70
C PRO A 85 0.88 -13.74 -2.35
N VAL A 86 1.23 -12.91 -3.32
CA VAL A 86 2.16 -11.79 -3.08
C VAL A 86 1.56 -10.77 -2.14
N ALA A 87 0.28 -10.43 -2.29
CA ALA A 87 -0.40 -9.49 -1.39
C ALA A 87 -0.46 -10.04 0.04
N LEU A 88 -0.69 -11.35 0.22
CA LEU A 88 -0.65 -11.99 1.53
C LEU A 88 0.72 -11.86 2.20
N LEU A 89 1.81 -12.01 1.45
CA LEU A 89 3.18 -11.79 1.96
C LEU A 89 3.42 -10.34 2.40
N LEU A 90 2.73 -9.39 1.75
CA LEU A 90 2.71 -8.00 2.15
C LEU A 90 1.83 -7.75 3.40
N GLY A 91 1.09 -8.75 3.86
CA GLY A 91 0.13 -8.63 4.96
C GLY A 91 -1.21 -8.02 4.54
N VAL A 92 -1.53 -8.05 3.24
CA VAL A 92 -2.81 -7.60 2.68
C VAL A 92 -3.60 -8.85 2.27
N PRO A 93 -4.73 -9.15 2.92
CA PRO A 93 -5.52 -10.35 2.64
C PRO A 93 -6.36 -10.17 1.36
N LEU A 94 -5.70 -9.94 0.23
CA LEU A 94 -6.31 -9.65 -1.07
C LEU A 94 -6.75 -10.94 -1.76
N MET A 95 -7.88 -10.89 -2.46
CA MET A 95 -8.40 -11.98 -3.27
C MET A 95 -8.85 -11.49 -4.65
N PHE A 96 -8.69 -12.36 -5.65
CA PHE A 96 -9.11 -12.13 -7.04
C PHE A 96 -10.15 -13.15 -7.48
N LYS A 97 -11.07 -12.74 -8.37
CA LYS A 97 -12.00 -13.61 -9.07
C LYS A 97 -12.04 -13.21 -10.54
N ARG A 98 -11.91 -14.18 -11.44
CA ARG A 98 -12.14 -13.94 -12.88
C ARG A 98 -13.63 -13.69 -13.12
N LEU A 99 -13.93 -12.63 -13.85
CA LEU A 99 -15.29 -12.34 -14.30
C LEU A 99 -15.59 -13.08 -15.60
N GLU A 100 -16.86 -13.35 -15.85
CA GLU A 100 -17.28 -13.97 -17.11
C GLU A 100 -16.99 -13.03 -18.29
N LEU A 101 -16.45 -13.60 -19.37
CA LEU A 101 -16.32 -12.87 -20.64
C LEU A 101 -17.73 -12.63 -21.19
N GLY A 102 -18.04 -11.36 -21.49
CA GLY A 102 -19.26 -11.03 -22.20
C GLY A 102 -19.36 -11.78 -23.54
N GLU A 103 -20.59 -12.13 -23.93
CA GLU A 103 -20.85 -12.76 -25.23
C GLU A 103 -20.73 -11.71 -26.36
N GLY A 104 -19.98 -12.04 -27.43
CA GLY A 104 -19.90 -11.21 -28.64
C GLY A 104 -18.47 -10.96 -29.15
N PRO A 105 -18.33 -10.24 -30.28
CA PRO A 105 -17.05 -10.02 -30.97
C PRO A 105 -16.13 -9.00 -30.28
N THR A 106 -16.67 -8.19 -29.36
CA THR A 106 -15.91 -7.29 -28.48
C THR A 106 -15.87 -7.88 -27.08
N ARG A 107 -15.09 -8.96 -26.92
CA ARG A 107 -14.79 -9.51 -25.61
C ARG A 107 -14.01 -8.46 -24.83
N GLU A 108 -14.45 -8.15 -23.63
CA GLU A 108 -13.72 -7.29 -22.71
C GLU A 108 -12.56 -8.09 -22.14
N GLU A 109 -11.34 -7.57 -22.22
CA GLU A 109 -10.11 -8.25 -21.86
C GLU A 109 -9.20 -7.29 -21.13
N LEU A 110 -8.34 -7.83 -20.25
CA LEU A 110 -7.32 -7.02 -19.60
C LEU A 110 -6.25 -6.58 -20.58
N ARG A 111 -5.85 -5.31 -20.45
CA ARG A 111 -4.71 -4.76 -21.18
C ARG A 111 -3.43 -5.49 -20.79
N TYR A 112 -2.47 -5.49 -21.70
CA TYR A 112 -1.20 -6.20 -21.53
C TYR A 112 -0.48 -5.80 -20.23
N GLU A 113 -0.39 -4.50 -19.95
CA GLU A 113 0.29 -3.96 -18.77
C GLU A 113 -0.41 -4.41 -17.49
N THR A 114 -1.74 -4.32 -17.45
CA THR A 114 -2.56 -4.75 -16.32
C THR A 114 -2.44 -6.24 -16.06
N LYS A 115 -2.43 -7.05 -17.13
CA LYS A 115 -2.20 -8.48 -17.08
C LYS A 115 -0.84 -8.82 -16.46
N MET A 116 0.21 -8.04 -16.73
CA MET A 116 1.52 -8.23 -16.09
C MET A 116 1.48 -8.03 -14.58
N TYR A 117 0.79 -6.99 -14.07
CA TYR A 117 0.65 -6.80 -12.61
C TYR A 117 -0.11 -7.94 -11.95
N VAL A 118 -1.21 -8.39 -12.57
CA VAL A 118 -1.99 -9.53 -12.08
C VAL A 118 -1.12 -10.78 -11.98
N TYR A 119 -0.33 -11.10 -13.01
CA TYR A 119 0.56 -12.24 -12.98
C TYR A 119 1.66 -12.13 -11.93
N LYS A 120 2.25 -10.95 -11.76
CA LYS A 120 3.22 -10.71 -10.69
C LYS A 120 2.60 -10.98 -9.32
N LEU A 121 1.40 -10.45 -9.07
CA LEU A 121 0.69 -10.60 -7.80
C LEU A 121 0.25 -12.05 -7.52
N MET A 122 -0.16 -12.77 -8.56
CA MET A 122 -0.59 -14.16 -8.46
C MET A 122 0.57 -15.16 -8.45
N THR A 123 1.79 -14.74 -8.79
CA THR A 123 2.96 -15.62 -8.78
C THR A 123 3.31 -15.99 -7.35
N THR A 124 3.28 -17.28 -7.05
CA THR A 124 3.71 -17.77 -5.73
C THR A 124 5.23 -17.91 -5.72
N PRO A 125 5.89 -17.35 -4.70
CA PRO A 125 7.31 -17.56 -4.51
C PRO A 125 7.80 -19.00 -4.58
N GLY A 126 8.79 -19.26 -5.43
CA GLY A 126 9.44 -20.56 -5.63
C GLY A 126 8.61 -21.55 -6.44
N MET A 127 7.30 -21.29 -6.59
CA MET A 127 6.35 -22.19 -7.25
C MET A 127 5.82 -21.66 -8.58
N GLY A 128 6.00 -20.37 -8.87
CA GLY A 128 5.51 -19.74 -10.08
C GLY A 128 4.01 -19.45 -10.02
N LEU A 129 3.40 -19.22 -11.19
CA LEU A 129 1.98 -18.91 -11.30
C LEU A 129 1.13 -20.16 -11.02
N PRO A 130 0.10 -20.09 -10.15
CA PRO A 130 -0.83 -21.20 -9.93
C PRO A 130 -1.44 -21.70 -11.23
N LEU A 131 -1.65 -23.02 -11.35
CA LEU A 131 -2.20 -23.62 -12.58
C LEU A 131 -3.56 -23.05 -12.99
N THR A 132 -4.39 -22.68 -12.02
CA THR A 132 -5.69 -22.02 -12.27
C THR A 132 -5.51 -20.65 -12.93
N TRP A 133 -4.39 -19.98 -12.65
CA TRP A 133 -4.03 -18.67 -13.18
C TRP A 133 -3.11 -18.74 -14.41
N ASN A 134 -2.48 -19.88 -14.65
CA ASN A 134 -1.59 -20.14 -15.77
C ASN A 134 -2.35 -20.29 -17.09
N GLN A 135 -2.22 -19.30 -17.96
CA GLN A 135 -2.62 -19.39 -19.37
C GLN A 135 -1.43 -20.00 -20.11
N ASN A 136 -1.53 -21.26 -20.53
CA ASN A 136 -0.46 -22.08 -21.13
C ASN A 136 0.08 -21.57 -22.48
N GLY A 137 0.22 -20.27 -22.67
CA GLY A 137 0.69 -19.64 -23.91
C GLY A 137 -0.27 -19.80 -25.09
N ASP A 138 -1.50 -20.27 -24.86
CA ASP A 138 -2.52 -20.49 -25.88
C ASP A 138 -3.13 -19.20 -26.44
N GLY A 139 -2.66 -18.04 -25.94
CA GLY A 139 -3.17 -16.74 -26.32
C GLY A 139 -4.55 -16.43 -25.75
N THR A 140 -5.08 -17.26 -24.84
CA THR A 140 -6.37 -17.00 -24.21
C THR A 140 -6.30 -15.67 -23.45
N PRO A 141 -7.18 -14.72 -23.73
CA PRO A 141 -7.16 -13.43 -23.07
C PRO A 141 -7.57 -13.56 -21.60
N LEU A 142 -7.00 -12.69 -20.75
CA LEU A 142 -7.39 -12.66 -19.34
C LEU A 142 -8.66 -11.79 -19.21
N PRO A 143 -9.78 -12.35 -18.73
CA PRO A 143 -11.00 -11.57 -18.56
C PRO A 143 -10.83 -10.50 -17.49
N PRO A 144 -11.77 -9.54 -17.39
CA PRO A 144 -11.85 -8.63 -16.26
C PRO A 144 -11.84 -9.39 -14.94
N ILE A 145 -11.32 -8.75 -13.89
CA ILE A 145 -11.10 -9.36 -12.59
C ILE A 145 -11.82 -8.55 -11.52
N ALA A 146 -12.53 -9.25 -10.63
CA ALA A 146 -12.97 -8.69 -9.36
C ALA A 146 -11.88 -8.84 -8.31
N VAL A 147 -11.65 -7.78 -7.54
CA VAL A 147 -10.64 -7.71 -6.49
C VAL A 147 -11.27 -7.20 -5.21
N CYS A 148 -11.00 -7.84 -4.09
CA CYS A 148 -11.45 -7.39 -2.76
C CYS A 148 -10.56 -7.96 -1.65
N ARG A 149 -10.73 -7.48 -0.41
CA ARG A 149 -10.11 -8.10 0.77
C ARG A 149 -10.98 -9.20 1.35
N SER A 150 -10.36 -10.27 1.82
CA SER A 150 -11.04 -11.41 2.41
C SER A 150 -11.64 -11.12 3.79
N ASP A 151 -11.14 -10.12 4.51
CA ASP A 151 -11.62 -9.70 5.83
C ASP A 151 -12.79 -8.69 5.76
N GLY A 152 -13.20 -8.30 4.55
CA GLY A 152 -14.29 -7.38 4.30
C GLY A 152 -13.97 -5.91 4.58
N GLU A 153 -12.72 -5.55 4.88
CA GLU A 153 -12.31 -4.15 4.88
C GLU A 153 -12.25 -3.62 3.42
N PRO A 154 -12.52 -2.33 3.18
CA PRO A 154 -12.59 -1.79 1.83
C PRO A 154 -11.28 -1.92 1.05
N PHE A 155 -11.41 -2.19 -0.25
CA PHE A 155 -10.34 -2.09 -1.24
C PHE A 155 -10.81 -1.24 -2.41
N THR A 156 -10.09 -0.14 -2.68
CA THR A 156 -10.46 0.87 -3.68
C THR A 156 -9.50 0.86 -4.87
N SER A 157 -9.89 1.51 -5.95
CA SER A 157 -9.04 1.78 -7.13
C SER A 157 -7.74 2.49 -6.74
N GLN A 158 -7.75 3.31 -5.70
CA GLN A 158 -6.54 3.93 -5.16
C GLN A 158 -5.62 2.94 -4.46
N ASP A 159 -6.17 1.95 -3.76
CA ASP A 159 -5.38 0.86 -3.18
C ASP A 159 -4.74 0.00 -4.28
N TRP A 160 -5.47 -0.25 -5.37
CA TRP A 160 -4.94 -0.93 -6.56
C TRP A 160 -3.77 -0.15 -7.19
N ALA A 161 -3.94 1.16 -7.41
CA ALA A 161 -2.88 2.02 -7.96
C ALA A 161 -1.60 1.98 -7.10
N CYS A 162 -1.74 2.01 -5.77
CA CYS A 162 -0.63 1.91 -4.84
C CYS A 162 0.16 0.60 -4.99
N LEU A 163 -0.53 -0.53 -5.18
CA LEU A 163 0.10 -1.83 -5.42
C LEU A 163 0.80 -1.91 -6.78
N CYS A 164 0.20 -1.35 -7.84
CA CYS A 164 0.82 -1.29 -9.16
C CYS A 164 2.11 -0.46 -9.12
N GLU A 165 2.08 0.74 -8.54
CA GLU A 165 3.27 1.59 -8.42
C GLU A 165 4.33 0.98 -7.49
N PHE A 166 3.93 0.25 -6.45
CA PHE A 166 4.89 -0.49 -5.64
C PHE A 166 5.67 -1.49 -6.49
N HIS A 167 4.99 -2.25 -7.36
CA HIS A 167 5.65 -3.20 -8.24
C HIS A 167 6.60 -2.52 -9.23
N GLU A 168 6.22 -1.38 -9.80
CA GLU A 168 7.11 -0.58 -10.66
C GLU A 168 8.35 -0.10 -9.90
N TYR A 169 8.15 0.46 -8.69
CA TYR A 169 9.24 0.88 -7.82
C TYR A 169 10.20 -0.27 -7.53
N MET A 170 9.66 -1.47 -7.27
CA MET A 170 10.48 -2.64 -7.02
C MET A 170 11.22 -3.10 -8.28
N ASP A 171 10.59 -3.06 -9.46
CA ASP A 171 11.24 -3.40 -10.72
C ASP A 171 12.41 -2.44 -11.00
N GLU A 172 12.21 -1.13 -10.89
CA GLU A 172 13.23 -0.12 -11.17
C GLU A 172 14.41 -0.20 -10.18
N THR A 173 14.11 -0.45 -8.90
CA THR A 173 15.10 -0.40 -7.82
C THR A 173 15.86 -1.72 -7.67
N TYR A 174 15.23 -2.87 -7.91
CA TYR A 174 15.77 -4.18 -7.53
C TYR A 174 15.96 -5.20 -8.67
N VAL A 175 15.54 -4.92 -9.91
CA VAL A 175 15.78 -5.86 -11.05
C VAL A 175 17.28 -6.11 -11.29
N ARG A 176 18.17 -5.20 -10.87
CA ARG A 176 19.62 -5.36 -11.05
C ARG A 176 20.30 -6.32 -10.08
N THR A 177 19.63 -6.75 -9.01
CA THR A 177 20.27 -7.55 -7.94
C THR A 177 19.81 -9.01 -7.86
N GLU A 178 19.05 -9.49 -8.86
CA GLU A 178 18.58 -10.90 -8.99
C GLU A 178 18.04 -11.52 -7.69
N HIS A 179 17.41 -10.73 -6.81
CA HIS A 179 17.10 -11.23 -5.47
C HIS A 179 15.76 -11.99 -5.45
N PRO A 180 15.73 -13.24 -4.95
CA PRO A 180 14.58 -14.12 -4.76
C PRO A 180 13.20 -13.46 -4.64
N TRP A 181 13.15 -12.57 -3.66
CA TRP A 181 11.97 -12.25 -2.85
C TRP A 181 11.99 -10.81 -2.34
N TYR A 182 12.21 -9.84 -3.23
CA TYR A 182 12.24 -8.41 -2.86
C TYR A 182 10.90 -7.88 -2.33
N THR A 183 9.79 -8.58 -2.56
CA THR A 183 8.45 -8.21 -2.07
C THR A 183 8.26 -8.69 -0.63
N ASN A 184 8.75 -7.90 0.33
CA ASN A 184 8.53 -8.16 1.75
C ASN A 184 7.72 -7.03 2.42
N LYS A 185 7.03 -7.40 3.51
CA LYS A 185 6.17 -6.51 4.28
C LYS A 185 6.86 -5.23 4.77
N ALA A 186 8.16 -5.28 5.07
CA ALA A 186 8.90 -4.13 5.59
C ALA A 186 9.16 -3.08 4.50
N GLU A 187 9.54 -3.49 3.29
CA GLU A 187 9.70 -2.58 2.16
C GLU A 187 8.36 -2.00 1.71
N PHE A 188 7.31 -2.83 1.67
CA PHE A 188 5.98 -2.32 1.34
C PHE A 188 5.48 -1.31 2.38
N LYS A 189 5.75 -1.53 3.67
CA LYS A 189 5.44 -0.55 4.72
C LYS A 189 6.12 0.80 4.46
N LYS A 190 7.42 0.80 4.09
CA LYS A 190 8.15 2.04 3.74
C LYS A 190 7.53 2.70 2.51
N TRP A 191 7.25 1.91 1.48
CA TRP A 191 6.64 2.40 0.24
C TRP A 191 5.30 3.08 0.49
N ILE A 192 4.36 2.44 1.21
CA ILE A 192 3.04 3.02 1.48
C ILE A 192 3.17 4.35 2.24
N GLN A 193 4.12 4.46 3.17
CA GLN A 193 4.36 5.73 3.87
C GLN A 193 4.81 6.83 2.91
N ILE A 194 5.76 6.55 2.02
CA ILE A 194 6.23 7.50 0.99
C ILE A 194 5.08 7.87 0.07
N TRP A 195 4.33 6.88 -0.39
CA TRP A 195 3.25 7.04 -1.33
C TRP A 195 2.11 7.86 -0.74
N VAL A 196 1.57 7.47 0.43
CA VAL A 196 0.53 8.24 1.15
C VAL A 196 0.99 9.68 1.39
N LYS A 197 2.25 9.87 1.81
CA LYS A 197 2.81 11.22 1.98
C LYS A 197 2.79 12.01 0.67
N GLY A 198 3.21 11.41 -0.45
CA GLY A 198 3.14 12.00 -1.79
C GLY A 198 1.70 12.37 -2.19
N MET A 199 0.76 11.44 -1.98
CA MET A 199 -0.65 11.62 -2.29
C MET A 199 -1.31 12.71 -1.43
N CYS A 200 -0.85 12.93 -0.20
CA CYS A 200 -1.33 14.04 0.62
C CYS A 200 -1.12 15.41 -0.03
N TYR A 201 -0.15 15.57 -0.93
CA TYR A 201 0.09 16.80 -1.70
C TYR A 201 -0.80 16.94 -2.95
N LYS A 202 -1.42 15.85 -3.44
CA LYS A 202 -2.33 15.89 -4.59
C LYS A 202 -3.74 16.30 -4.12
N LYS A 203 -4.39 17.23 -4.84
CA LYS A 203 -5.70 17.81 -4.46
C LYS A 203 -6.90 16.90 -4.69
N GLU A 204 -6.83 16.05 -5.70
CA GLU A 204 -8.00 15.36 -6.25
C GLU A 204 -7.98 13.85 -6.02
N VAL A 205 -7.04 13.37 -5.20
CA VAL A 205 -6.86 11.93 -4.99
C VAL A 205 -7.16 11.55 -3.56
N GLU A 206 -7.97 10.50 -3.41
CA GLU A 206 -8.25 9.89 -2.13
C GLU A 206 -6.99 9.17 -1.61
N LEU A 207 -6.94 8.92 -0.30
CA LEU A 207 -5.83 8.18 0.29
C LEU A 207 -6.20 6.70 0.34
N PRO A 208 -5.24 5.79 0.12
CA PRO A 208 -5.49 4.36 0.14
C PRO A 208 -6.03 3.99 1.53
N CYS A 209 -7.08 3.18 1.61
CA CYS A 209 -7.68 2.77 2.88
C CYS A 209 -7.33 1.33 3.25
N ALA A 210 -6.83 0.52 2.32
CA ALA A 210 -6.66 -0.92 2.47
C ALA A 210 -5.32 -1.37 3.09
N PHE A 211 -4.50 -0.47 3.64
CA PHE A 211 -3.20 -0.86 4.22
C PHE A 211 -2.97 -0.52 5.71
N PRO A 212 -4.01 -0.35 6.55
CA PRO A 212 -3.83 0.15 7.91
C PRO A 212 -3.01 -0.83 8.77
N ASP A 213 -3.15 -2.13 8.56
CA ASP A 213 -2.48 -3.18 9.35
C ASP A 213 -0.98 -3.30 9.04
N VAL A 214 -0.58 -2.88 7.84
CA VAL A 214 0.81 -2.96 7.38
C VAL A 214 1.53 -1.65 7.67
N ALA A 215 0.89 -0.54 7.31
CA ALA A 215 1.41 0.80 7.47
C ALA A 215 0.27 1.70 7.96
N PRO A 216 0.11 1.86 9.29
CA PRO A 216 -0.79 2.85 9.84
C PRO A 216 -0.22 4.24 9.56
N CYS A 217 -0.40 4.75 8.34
CA CYS A 217 0.04 6.07 7.90
C CYS A 217 -0.85 7.18 8.46
N LEU A 218 -1.32 7.03 9.71
CA LEU A 218 -2.29 7.91 10.35
C LEU A 218 -1.75 9.33 10.48
N GLU A 219 -0.45 9.49 10.73
CA GLU A 219 0.20 10.80 10.84
C GLU A 219 0.14 11.61 9.54
N TYR A 220 0.19 10.94 8.38
CA TYR A 220 0.13 11.60 7.08
C TYR A 220 -1.32 11.81 6.64
N ARG A 221 -2.21 10.86 6.96
CA ARG A 221 -3.65 10.93 6.64
C ARG A 221 -4.38 11.96 7.50
N PHE A 222 -4.04 12.03 8.78
CA PHE A 222 -4.68 12.86 9.80
C PHE A 222 -3.65 13.53 10.72
N PRO A 223 -2.90 14.55 10.28
CA PRO A 223 -1.93 15.25 11.12
C PRO A 223 -2.53 15.76 12.46
N LEU A 224 -1.70 15.84 13.49
CA LEU A 224 -2.09 16.39 14.79
C LEU A 224 -2.56 17.83 14.64
N GLY A 225 -3.62 18.20 15.36
CA GLY A 225 -4.25 19.51 15.28
C GLY A 225 -5.21 19.69 14.09
N LEU A 226 -5.30 18.72 13.19
CA LEU A 226 -6.24 18.79 12.05
C LEU A 226 -7.69 18.71 12.55
N LYS A 227 -8.56 19.57 11.99
CA LYS A 227 -10.02 19.46 12.18
C LYS A 227 -10.59 18.38 11.28
N VAL A 228 -11.30 17.44 11.89
CA VAL A 228 -11.90 16.30 11.21
C VAL A 228 -13.37 16.15 11.60
N ARG A 229 -14.15 15.52 10.74
CA ARG A 229 -15.57 15.21 10.94
C ARG A 229 -15.72 13.73 11.27
N ALA A 230 -16.49 13.39 12.29
CA ALA A 230 -16.87 12.00 12.54
C ALA A 230 -17.92 11.53 11.53
N CYS A 231 -17.74 10.33 10.98
CA CYS A 231 -18.62 9.70 10.00
C CYS A 231 -18.85 8.23 10.40
N ASN A 232 -20.00 7.67 10.02
CA ASN A 232 -20.29 6.23 10.11
C ASN A 232 -20.06 5.59 11.50
N LEU A 233 -20.22 6.36 12.58
CA LEU A 233 -20.15 5.87 13.95
C LEU A 233 -21.44 5.12 14.31
N ALA A 234 -21.34 3.80 14.44
CA ALA A 234 -22.46 2.96 14.88
C ALA A 234 -22.73 3.07 16.39
N ALA A 235 -21.67 3.14 17.21
CA ALA A 235 -21.79 3.16 18.66
C ALA A 235 -22.17 4.53 19.25
N LYS A 236 -21.95 5.62 18.50
CA LYS A 236 -22.23 7.01 18.89
C LYS A 236 -22.76 7.81 17.70
N PRO A 237 -23.95 7.48 17.19
CA PRO A 237 -24.49 8.09 15.98
C PRO A 237 -24.68 9.61 16.11
N GLU A 238 -24.87 10.13 17.32
CA GLU A 238 -25.02 11.56 17.62
C GLU A 238 -23.77 12.41 17.34
N LEU A 239 -22.62 11.76 17.17
CA LEU A 239 -21.36 12.39 16.80
C LEU A 239 -21.15 12.45 15.28
N ASN A 240 -21.93 11.70 14.49
CA ASN A 240 -21.83 11.76 13.04
C ASN A 240 -22.14 13.18 12.55
N GLY A 241 -21.27 13.72 11.71
CA GLY A 241 -21.34 15.11 11.24
C GLY A 241 -20.66 16.13 12.16
N ARG A 242 -20.31 15.78 13.40
CA ARG A 242 -19.62 16.70 14.33
C ARG A 242 -18.14 16.82 14.01
N VAL A 243 -17.60 18.00 14.30
CA VAL A 243 -16.19 18.34 14.11
C VAL A 243 -15.43 18.11 15.42
N GLY A 244 -14.26 17.50 15.31
CA GLY A 244 -13.28 17.40 16.38
C GLY A 244 -11.87 17.69 15.87
N VAL A 245 -10.89 17.63 16.76
CA VAL A 245 -9.48 17.91 16.45
C VAL A 245 -8.65 16.66 16.71
N VAL A 246 -7.77 16.29 15.77
CA VAL A 246 -6.86 15.15 15.94
C VAL A 246 -5.86 15.48 17.05
N ALA A 247 -5.82 14.64 18.08
CA ALA A 247 -5.02 14.88 19.29
C ALA A 247 -3.92 13.84 19.51
N LYS A 248 -4.12 12.58 19.08
CA LYS A 248 -3.14 11.49 19.20
C LYS A 248 -3.47 10.32 18.28
N TYR A 249 -2.56 9.36 18.16
CA TYR A 249 -2.78 8.10 17.46
C TYR A 249 -2.69 6.92 18.43
N ASP A 250 -3.47 5.88 18.15
CA ASP A 250 -3.33 4.56 18.76
C ASP A 250 -2.99 3.59 17.63
N GLU A 251 -1.70 3.46 17.33
CA GLU A 251 -1.21 2.60 16.24
C GLU A 251 -1.47 1.12 16.52
N ALA A 252 -1.43 0.70 17.79
CA ALA A 252 -1.70 -0.69 18.18
C ALA A 252 -3.14 -1.10 17.84
N LYS A 253 -4.10 -0.17 17.92
CA LYS A 253 -5.51 -0.41 17.57
C LYS A 253 -5.93 0.18 16.24
N LEU A 254 -4.99 0.79 15.49
CA LEU A 254 -5.23 1.46 14.21
C LEU A 254 -6.31 2.56 14.30
N ARG A 255 -6.25 3.38 15.37
CA ARG A 255 -7.25 4.42 15.65
C ARG A 255 -6.68 5.83 15.71
N VAL A 256 -7.50 6.78 15.25
CA VAL A 256 -7.25 8.22 15.35
C VAL A 256 -7.95 8.75 16.61
N GLY A 257 -7.19 9.34 17.52
CA GLY A 257 -7.72 10.03 18.70
C GLY A 257 -8.21 11.42 18.35
N VAL A 258 -9.52 11.63 18.38
CA VAL A 258 -10.19 12.90 18.04
C VAL A 258 -10.80 13.51 19.30
N LEU A 259 -10.42 14.75 19.59
CA LEU A 259 -10.97 15.56 20.68
C LEU A 259 -12.21 16.31 20.18
N PHE A 260 -13.37 15.99 20.73
CA PHE A 260 -14.62 16.71 20.52
C PHE A 260 -14.88 17.69 21.67
N ASP A 261 -15.71 18.70 21.39
CA ASP A 261 -16.18 19.63 22.41
C ASP A 261 -16.95 18.91 23.54
N PRO A 262 -16.99 19.47 24.76
CA PRO A 262 -17.80 18.94 25.85
C PRO A 262 -19.26 18.71 25.42
N PRO A 263 -19.91 17.63 25.87
CA PRO A 263 -19.46 16.68 26.90
C PRO A 263 -18.66 15.46 26.39
N HIS A 264 -18.30 15.40 25.10
CA HIS A 264 -17.86 14.14 24.48
C HIS A 264 -16.37 13.80 24.69
N GLY A 265 -15.50 14.81 24.74
CA GLY A 265 -14.07 14.63 25.01
C GLY A 265 -13.31 13.84 23.94
N LEU A 266 -12.23 13.16 24.35
CA LEU A 266 -11.32 12.43 23.47
C LEU A 266 -11.85 11.03 23.14
N LEU A 267 -11.99 10.71 21.85
CA LEU A 267 -12.45 9.41 21.37
C LEU A 267 -11.50 8.80 20.35
N ALA A 268 -11.30 7.49 20.43
CA ALA A 268 -10.47 6.72 19.48
C ALA A 268 -11.35 6.14 18.36
N LEU A 269 -11.26 6.71 17.16
CA LEU A 269 -12.07 6.38 15.99
C LEU A 269 -11.28 5.55 14.97
N LYS A 270 -11.95 4.65 14.23
CA LYS A 270 -11.36 4.01 13.05
C LYS A 270 -11.03 5.09 12.00
N HIS A 271 -9.98 4.90 11.22
CA HIS A 271 -9.63 5.85 10.15
C HIS A 271 -10.76 6.03 9.11
N THR A 272 -11.54 4.99 8.83
CA THR A 272 -12.72 5.03 7.93
C THR A 272 -13.90 5.83 8.49
N ASN A 273 -13.90 6.09 9.79
CA ASN A 273 -14.96 6.84 10.48
C ASN A 273 -14.59 8.33 10.66
N VAL A 274 -13.56 8.79 9.97
CA VAL A 274 -13.03 10.15 10.07
C VAL A 274 -12.98 10.76 8.67
N GLY A 275 -13.90 11.68 8.39
CA GLY A 275 -13.86 12.52 7.19
C GLY A 275 -13.04 13.79 7.45
N MET A 276 -12.33 14.27 6.43
CA MET A 276 -11.68 15.58 6.52
C MET A 276 -12.71 16.70 6.36
N MET A 277 -12.56 17.80 7.11
CA MET A 277 -13.36 19.03 6.86
C MET A 277 -12.78 19.80 5.68
N GLU A 278 -13.62 20.54 4.94
CA GLU A 278 -13.27 21.30 3.72
C GLU A 278 -11.94 22.06 3.83
N GLY A 279 -11.15 22.02 2.74
CA GLY A 279 -9.76 22.46 2.67
C GLY A 279 -8.76 21.37 2.21
N GLY A 280 -9.27 20.26 1.65
CA GLY A 280 -8.50 19.11 1.15
C GLY A 280 -7.18 19.47 0.45
N ALA A 281 -6.15 18.64 0.68
CA ALA A 281 -4.74 18.80 0.29
C ALA A 281 -4.03 20.07 0.74
N ALA A 282 -4.59 21.26 0.51
CA ALA A 282 -4.02 22.54 0.89
C ALA A 282 -3.85 22.67 2.41
N ALA A 283 -4.83 22.23 3.20
CA ALA A 283 -4.69 22.14 4.66
C ALA A 283 -3.69 21.06 5.09
N ARG A 284 -3.59 19.94 4.34
CA ARG A 284 -2.63 18.84 4.58
C ARG A 284 -1.19 19.32 4.39
N SER A 285 -0.90 19.98 3.26
CA SER A 285 0.42 20.50 2.93
C SER A 285 0.85 21.60 3.89
N ARG A 286 -0.05 22.51 4.28
CA ARG A 286 0.29 23.60 5.20
C ARG A 286 0.57 23.11 6.61
N ALA A 287 -0.27 22.21 7.15
CA ALA A 287 -0.05 21.64 8.48
C ALA A 287 1.24 20.79 8.55
N LEU A 288 1.54 20.01 7.51
CA LEU A 288 2.76 19.20 7.45
C LEU A 288 4.02 20.06 7.27
N LEU A 289 3.97 21.10 6.43
CA LEU A 289 5.09 22.04 6.27
C LEU A 289 5.34 22.82 7.56
N ASP A 290 4.28 23.29 8.24
CA ASP A 290 4.42 23.99 9.53
C ASP A 290 5.05 23.08 10.61
N ASP A 291 4.73 21.78 10.63
CA ASP A 291 5.32 20.81 11.57
C ASP A 291 6.78 20.47 11.21
N LEU A 292 7.09 20.28 9.93
CA LEU A 292 8.47 20.06 9.46
C LEU A 292 9.36 21.29 9.71
N GLU A 293 8.83 22.51 9.52
CA GLU A 293 9.55 23.74 9.85
C GLU A 293 9.79 23.90 11.36
N LYS A 294 8.81 23.52 12.19
CA LYS A 294 8.96 23.53 13.65
C LYS A 294 9.99 22.50 14.13
N LYS A 295 10.00 21.31 13.52
CA LYS A 295 10.98 20.24 13.82
C LYS A 295 12.39 20.57 13.30
N GLY A 296 12.49 21.32 12.20
CA GLY A 296 13.77 21.82 11.65
C GLY A 296 14.38 23.00 12.42
N LYS A 297 13.60 23.72 13.22
CA LYS A 297 14.03 24.86 14.05
C LYS A 297 14.20 24.47 15.53
N GLY A 298 14.82 23.31 15.81
CA GLY A 298 15.33 23.02 17.16
C GLY A 298 16.33 24.09 17.61
N PRO A 299 16.42 24.40 18.92
CA PRO A 299 17.17 25.55 19.40
C PRO A 299 18.66 25.37 19.13
N VAL A 300 19.20 26.14 18.18
CA VAL A 300 20.65 26.36 18.09
C VAL A 300 21.04 27.09 19.36
N ALA A 301 21.59 26.35 20.33
CA ALA A 301 22.18 26.90 21.53
C ALA A 301 23.25 27.91 21.12
N ARG A 302 22.94 29.20 21.26
CA ARG A 302 23.95 30.27 21.18
C ARG A 302 24.83 30.13 22.42
N GLY A 303 25.96 29.47 22.28
CA GLY A 303 27.06 29.61 23.22
C GLY A 303 27.55 31.07 23.23
N PRO A 304 27.95 31.62 24.38
CA PRO A 304 28.43 33.00 24.46
C PRO A 304 29.77 33.12 23.73
N VAL A 305 29.87 34.11 22.84
CA VAL A 305 31.14 34.52 22.24
C VAL A 305 31.93 35.26 23.31
N SER A 306 32.93 34.57 23.87
CA SER A 306 33.99 35.18 24.67
C SER A 306 34.93 35.93 23.73
N THR A 307 34.90 37.26 23.83
CA THR A 307 35.95 38.13 23.29
C THR A 307 37.18 38.02 24.18
N GLU A 308 38.23 37.34 23.72
CA GLU A 308 39.58 37.56 24.23
C GLU A 308 40.52 37.96 23.10
N ARG A 309 40.99 39.20 23.21
CA ARG A 309 42.15 39.74 22.51
C ARG A 309 43.39 38.99 22.95
N SER A 310 44.27 38.67 22.00
CA SER A 310 45.72 38.69 22.23
C SER A 310 46.46 38.92 20.91
N ARG A 311 47.17 40.06 20.83
CA ARG A 311 48.23 40.34 19.87
C ARG A 311 49.50 39.58 20.28
N PRO A 312 50.39 39.27 19.34
CA PRO A 312 51.67 39.98 19.26
C PRO A 312 51.96 40.38 17.78
N GLY A 313 52.72 41.41 17.41
CA GLY A 313 53.82 42.09 18.09
C GLY A 313 55.13 41.79 17.37
N GLY A 314 55.56 42.70 16.48
CA GLY A 314 56.92 42.74 15.87
C GLY A 314 57.01 42.06 14.50
N GLY A 315 57.69 42.57 13.49
CA GLY A 315 58.59 43.72 13.37
C GLY A 315 59.14 43.74 11.94
N ALA A 316 59.41 44.93 11.41
CA ALA A 316 59.94 45.16 10.06
C ALA A 316 61.40 44.69 9.90
N SER A 317 61.81 44.35 8.68
CA SER A 317 62.84 45.06 7.89
C SER A 317 63.50 44.16 6.83
N HIS A 318 63.72 44.78 5.66
CA HIS A 318 64.52 44.38 4.49
C HIS A 318 63.97 43.34 3.52
#